data_AF-A0A943WNX3-F1
#
_entry.id   AF-A0A943WNX3-F1
#
_cell.length_a   1.000
_cell.length_b   1.000
_cell.length_c   1.000
_cell.angle_alpha   90.00
_cell.angle_beta   90.00
_cell.angle_gamma   90.00
#
_symmetry.space_group_name_H-M   'P 1'
#
loop_
_entity.id
_entity.type
_entity.pdbx_description
1 polymer ?
#
loop_
_entity_poly.entity_id
_entity_poly.type
_entity_poly.pdbx_seq_one_letter_code
_entity_poly.pdbx_strand_id
1 'polypeptide(L)'
;MKCPNCNKEVTDDTKFCPECGHNFSHPQQETPVQQQEQSKPEKKKKKPLWLKIVIGVVCLFILFSMLDSCSDSSDSSKSSKVKTASSSSEIEETTATIKSNISSSSTPINIYNKLSKISSIDFTISDKAKTFISEHPNLFPAKSIADCNNYVNYGIEYKHLSKNIENYGDSMVCVNANISGIRELKPEETGFKDIITKISLMDDNFNYFLVYYIGSIDLYEDDSVTIYGIPLGMGIGENAMGGTVTVATIAASAMTKQVDYSAYKEPLEQLRNDYGSDREYALCDLNGDGVNELLISTGFDNSDWKVYVYTINNGEFEALNEFDTGASLLYEAPDGNGVYSVYSHMGYMRIDRISYDGVNVNMTTVSETDNGDEEYTGSNQLTMYNINDYSPLG
;
A
#
# COMPACT_ATOMS: atom_id res chain seq x y z
N MET A 1 -9.98 -20.74 26.25
CA MET A 1 -8.84 -20.63 25.29
C MET A 1 -7.99 -19.40 25.61
N LYS A 2 -6.70 -19.37 25.22
CA LYS A 2 -5.92 -18.13 25.26
C LYS A 2 -6.08 -17.39 23.94
N CYS A 3 -6.33 -16.09 23.98
CA CYS A 3 -6.41 -15.28 22.78
C CYS A 3 -5.05 -15.26 22.08
N PRO A 4 -4.93 -15.65 20.80
CA PRO A 4 -3.63 -15.68 20.11
C PRO A 4 -3.04 -14.27 19.93
N ASN A 5 -3.86 -13.22 19.98
CA ASN A 5 -3.42 -11.84 19.75
C ASN A 5 -2.93 -11.12 21.03
N CYS A 6 -3.55 -11.38 22.20
CA CYS A 6 -3.17 -10.69 23.46
C CYS A 6 -2.79 -11.63 24.60
N ASN A 7 -2.80 -12.95 24.36
CA ASN A 7 -2.43 -14.02 25.27
C ASN A 7 -3.22 -14.10 26.59
N LYS A 8 -4.29 -13.30 26.74
CA LYS A 8 -5.21 -13.37 27.88
C LYS A 8 -6.15 -14.58 27.77
N GLU A 9 -6.55 -15.10 28.92
CA GLU A 9 -7.53 -16.19 29.01
C GLU A 9 -8.93 -15.67 28.65
N VAL A 10 -9.59 -16.39 27.75
CA VAL A 10 -10.93 -16.10 27.26
C VAL A 10 -11.77 -17.37 27.32
N THR A 11 -13.07 -17.24 27.57
CA THR A 11 -13.99 -18.39 27.58
C THR A 11 -14.23 -18.91 26.16
N ASP A 12 -14.37 -20.24 26.03
CA ASP A 12 -14.42 -20.95 24.73
C ASP A 12 -15.67 -20.64 23.88
N ASP A 13 -16.66 -19.96 24.45
CA ASP A 13 -17.95 -19.62 23.84
C ASP A 13 -18.02 -18.18 23.31
N THR A 14 -16.95 -17.39 23.44
CA THR A 14 -16.92 -16.00 22.97
C THR A 14 -16.57 -15.91 21.50
N LYS A 15 -17.31 -15.07 20.76
CA LYS A 15 -17.03 -14.78 19.34
C LYS A 15 -15.88 -13.79 19.16
N PHE A 16 -15.62 -12.95 20.16
CA PHE A 16 -14.57 -11.92 20.13
C PHE A 16 -13.87 -11.86 21.49
N CYS A 17 -12.56 -11.60 21.49
CA CYS A 17 -11.78 -11.37 22.69
C CYS A 17 -12.24 -10.05 23.34
N PRO A 18 -12.72 -10.06 24.60
CA PRO A 18 -13.20 -8.85 25.26
C PRO A 18 -12.10 -7.84 25.55
N GLU A 19 -10.84 -8.26 25.50
CA GLU A 19 -9.68 -7.46 25.89
C GLU A 19 -8.99 -6.79 24.69
N CYS A 20 -9.02 -7.41 23.50
CA CYS A 20 -8.36 -6.87 22.30
C CYS A 20 -9.20 -6.91 21.03
N GLY A 21 -10.43 -7.45 21.07
CA GLY A 21 -11.34 -7.49 19.93
C GLY A 21 -11.08 -8.61 18.91
N HIS A 22 -10.10 -9.50 19.13
CA HIS A 22 -9.78 -10.61 18.22
C HIS A 22 -10.99 -11.55 18.01
N ASN A 23 -11.41 -11.74 16.77
CA ASN A 23 -12.56 -12.58 16.41
C ASN A 23 -12.13 -14.06 16.33
N PHE A 24 -12.77 -14.93 17.12
CA PHE A 24 -12.51 -16.36 17.14
C PHE A 24 -13.32 -17.15 16.11
N SER A 25 -14.23 -16.49 15.37
CA SER A 25 -15.21 -17.12 14.48
C SER A 25 -14.69 -17.42 13.07
N HIS A 26 -13.43 -17.80 12.92
CA HIS A 26 -12.96 -18.43 11.69
C HIS A 26 -12.21 -19.72 11.98
N PRO A 27 -12.85 -20.86 11.67
CA PRO A 27 -12.17 -22.00 11.08
C PRO A 27 -12.60 -22.18 9.61
N GLN A 28 -11.65 -22.68 8.82
CA GLN A 28 -11.85 -23.16 7.46
C GLN A 28 -12.98 -24.21 7.33
N GLN A 29 -13.57 -24.22 6.13
CA GLN A 29 -14.15 -25.34 5.37
C GLN A 29 -15.67 -25.67 5.40
N GLU A 30 -16.14 -25.83 4.15
CA GLU A 30 -17.22 -26.69 3.61
C GLU A 30 -18.66 -26.16 3.45
N THR A 31 -18.98 -25.87 2.18
CA THR A 31 -20.32 -25.74 1.59
C THR A 31 -20.99 -27.11 1.43
N PRO A 32 -22.29 -27.26 1.77
CA PRO A 32 -23.12 -28.31 1.18
C PRO A 32 -23.95 -27.74 0.02
N VAL A 33 -23.79 -28.39 -1.14
CA VAL A 33 -24.56 -28.20 -2.38
C VAL A 33 -26.05 -28.52 -2.17
N GLN A 34 -26.95 -27.63 -2.59
CA GLN A 34 -28.30 -28.00 -3.07
C GLN A 34 -28.72 -27.17 -4.29
N GLN A 35 -29.47 -27.84 -5.15
CA GLN A 35 -29.63 -27.64 -6.59
C GLN A 35 -30.49 -26.44 -7.01
N GLN A 36 -30.21 -25.99 -8.23
CA GLN A 36 -30.79 -24.85 -8.94
C GLN A 36 -32.27 -25.05 -9.35
N GLU A 37 -33.03 -23.95 -9.33
CA GLU A 37 -34.06 -23.70 -10.34
C GLU A 37 -33.83 -22.31 -10.97
N GLN A 38 -33.72 -22.30 -12.30
CA GLN A 38 -33.41 -21.15 -13.17
C GLN A 38 -34.55 -20.12 -13.21
N SER A 39 -34.22 -18.83 -13.02
CA SER A 39 -35.01 -17.73 -13.56
C SER A 39 -34.14 -16.70 -14.30
N LYS A 40 -34.47 -16.56 -15.59
CA LYS A 40 -34.06 -15.61 -16.65
C LYS A 40 -33.54 -14.22 -16.20
N PRO A 41 -32.49 -13.65 -16.83
CA PRO A 41 -31.88 -12.39 -16.40
C PRO A 41 -32.65 -11.14 -16.88
N GLU A 42 -32.99 -10.26 -15.95
CA GLU A 42 -33.38 -8.87 -16.24
C GLU A 42 -32.15 -7.96 -16.41
N LYS A 43 -32.18 -7.14 -17.45
CA LYS A 43 -31.11 -6.19 -17.84
C LYS A 43 -30.95 -5.09 -16.77
N LYS A 44 -29.77 -4.98 -16.15
CA LYS A 44 -29.41 -3.82 -15.31
C LYS A 44 -28.73 -2.72 -16.14
N LYS A 45 -29.17 -1.48 -15.89
CA LYS A 45 -28.81 -0.24 -16.60
C LYS A 45 -27.36 0.19 -16.30
N LYS A 46 -26.66 0.66 -17.33
CA LYS A 46 -25.31 1.25 -17.25
C LYS A 46 -25.33 2.57 -16.45
N LYS A 47 -24.38 2.77 -15.53
CA LYS A 47 -24.19 4.03 -14.78
C LYS A 47 -23.65 5.13 -15.72
N PRO A 48 -24.09 6.40 -15.59
CA PRO A 48 -23.74 7.45 -16.55
C PRO A 48 -22.33 8.02 -16.34
N LEU A 49 -21.65 8.27 -17.46
CA LEU A 49 -20.26 8.69 -17.63
C LEU A 49 -19.90 10.08 -17.06
N TRP A 50 -20.85 10.82 -16.51
CA TRP A 50 -20.65 12.22 -16.07
C TRP A 50 -19.87 12.39 -14.76
N LEU A 51 -19.65 11.32 -13.98
CA LEU A 51 -18.95 11.40 -12.69
C LEU A 51 -17.43 11.68 -12.87
N LYS A 52 -16.84 11.25 -14.00
CA LYS A 52 -15.44 11.53 -14.34
C LYS A 52 -15.19 13.00 -14.74
N ILE A 53 -16.22 13.73 -15.14
CA ILE A 53 -16.11 15.15 -15.56
C ILE A 53 -16.06 16.07 -14.33
N VAL A 54 -16.68 15.68 -13.20
CA VAL A 54 -16.68 16.50 -11.97
C VAL A 54 -15.32 16.48 -11.27
N ILE A 55 -14.61 15.34 -11.28
CA ILE A 55 -13.28 15.19 -10.67
C ILE A 55 -12.23 16.02 -11.43
N GLY A 56 -12.23 15.98 -12.76
CA GLY A 56 -11.29 16.76 -13.58
C GLY A 56 -11.47 18.29 -13.49
N VAL A 57 -12.68 18.78 -13.19
CA VAL A 57 -12.93 20.22 -13.01
C VAL A 57 -12.43 20.70 -11.64
N VAL A 58 -12.45 19.85 -10.60
CA VAL A 58 -11.91 20.19 -9.27
C VAL A 58 -10.37 20.30 -9.32
N CYS A 59 -9.68 19.41 -10.04
CA CYS A 59 -8.21 19.48 -10.19
C CYS A 59 -7.73 20.73 -10.94
N LEU A 60 -8.50 21.24 -11.91
CA LEU A 60 -8.13 22.43 -12.70
C LEU A 60 -8.20 23.74 -11.89
N PHE A 61 -9.07 23.84 -10.89
CA PHE A 61 -9.22 25.04 -10.05
C PHE A 61 -8.23 25.11 -8.88
N ILE A 62 -7.61 23.99 -8.49
CA ILE A 62 -6.59 23.95 -7.44
C ILE A 62 -5.28 24.60 -7.92
N LEU A 63 -4.98 24.57 -9.22
CA LEU A 63 -3.81 25.23 -9.80
C LEU A 63 -3.85 26.78 -9.76
N PHE A 64 -5.02 27.41 -9.57
CA PHE A 64 -5.16 28.87 -9.61
C PHE A 64 -5.37 29.55 -8.24
N SER A 65 -5.47 28.78 -7.16
CA SER A 65 -5.81 29.32 -5.82
C SER A 65 -4.59 29.69 -4.96
N MET A 66 -3.36 29.61 -5.51
CA MET A 66 -2.10 29.91 -4.83
C MET A 66 -1.26 30.94 -5.61
N LEU A 67 -1.92 31.98 -6.13
CA LEU A 67 -1.29 33.27 -6.40
C LEU A 67 -1.69 34.20 -5.24
N ASP A 68 -0.87 34.17 -4.20
CA ASP A 68 -0.93 35.12 -3.09
C ASP A 68 -0.78 36.54 -3.67
N SER A 69 -1.93 37.21 -3.83
CA SER A 69 -1.98 38.63 -4.14
C SER A 69 -1.59 39.38 -2.88
N CYS A 70 -0.32 39.79 -2.81
CA CYS A 70 0.08 40.90 -1.96
C CYS A 70 -0.80 42.12 -2.32
N SER A 71 -1.70 42.50 -1.42
CA SER A 71 -2.42 43.75 -1.47
C SER A 71 -1.48 44.87 -1.01
N ASP A 72 -1.08 45.75 -1.93
CA ASP A 72 -0.78 47.12 -1.55
C ASP A 72 -1.18 48.09 -2.67
N SER A 73 -1.99 49.07 -2.30
CA SER A 73 -2.42 50.22 -3.10
C SER A 73 -2.17 51.42 -2.19
N SER A 74 -1.47 52.48 -2.55
CA SER A 74 -1.39 53.17 -3.84
C SER A 74 -0.30 54.26 -3.72
N ASP A 75 0.45 54.56 -4.77
CA ASP A 75 0.18 55.68 -5.69
C ASP A 75 1.46 56.15 -6.43
N SER A 76 1.21 56.69 -7.61
CA SER A 76 2.12 56.99 -8.71
C SER A 76 3.15 58.10 -8.48
N SER A 77 4.35 57.98 -9.08
CA SER A 77 4.73 58.78 -10.27
C SER A 77 6.25 58.80 -10.60
N LYS A 78 6.53 58.70 -11.91
CA LYS A 78 7.65 59.24 -12.72
C LYS A 78 9.12 58.85 -12.47
N SER A 79 9.60 58.06 -13.45
CA SER A 79 10.65 58.41 -14.43
C SER A 79 12.14 58.47 -14.04
N SER A 80 12.90 57.65 -14.78
CA SER A 80 14.25 57.85 -15.35
C SER A 80 15.51 57.59 -14.50
N LYS A 81 16.26 56.56 -14.97
CA LYS A 81 17.65 56.61 -15.48
C LYS A 81 18.66 55.70 -14.75
N VAL A 82 18.99 54.62 -15.46
CA VAL A 82 20.28 53.90 -15.58
C VAL A 82 21.50 54.53 -14.89
N LYS A 83 22.24 53.74 -14.11
CA LYS A 83 23.70 53.50 -14.29
C LYS A 83 24.26 52.37 -13.43
N THR A 84 24.93 51.47 -14.14
CA THR A 84 25.90 50.44 -13.73
C THR A 84 27.17 51.04 -13.13
N ALA A 85 27.74 50.41 -12.09
CA ALA A 85 29.13 49.88 -12.04
C ALA A 85 29.73 49.77 -10.63
N SER A 86 30.42 48.63 -10.45
CA SER A 86 31.27 48.10 -9.38
C SER A 86 32.25 49.05 -8.67
N SER A 87 32.58 48.74 -7.40
CA SER A 87 33.82 48.04 -6.99
C SER A 87 34.32 48.45 -5.59
N SER A 88 34.67 47.45 -4.75
CA SER A 88 35.77 47.35 -3.74
C SER A 88 35.85 48.41 -2.59
N SER A 89 36.14 48.13 -1.30
CA SER A 89 36.99 47.12 -0.64
C SER A 89 36.76 47.10 0.89
N GLU A 90 37.09 45.97 1.52
CA GLU A 90 37.79 45.77 2.83
C GLU A 90 37.14 46.09 4.21
N ILE A 91 36.67 45.00 4.84
CA ILE A 91 36.86 44.41 6.20
C ILE A 91 37.39 45.27 7.39
N GLU A 92 36.64 45.26 8.51
CA GLU A 92 37.01 44.86 9.90
C GLU A 92 35.77 45.05 10.82
N GLU A 93 35.06 43.98 11.19
CA GLU A 93 35.17 43.15 12.42
C GLU A 93 34.63 43.79 13.72
N THR A 94 33.43 43.36 14.16
CA THR A 94 33.17 42.77 15.50
C THR A 94 31.69 42.40 15.66
N THR A 95 31.34 41.20 15.19
CA THR A 95 30.03 40.59 15.42
C THR A 95 30.14 39.68 16.64
N ALA A 96 29.46 40.05 17.73
CA ALA A 96 29.25 39.17 18.88
C ALA A 96 28.41 37.96 18.42
N THR A 97 29.10 36.84 18.17
CA THR A 97 28.47 35.58 17.77
C THR A 97 27.81 34.96 19.01
N ILE A 98 26.49 35.03 19.05
CA ILE A 98 25.61 34.16 19.82
C ILE A 98 26.01 32.72 19.47
N LYS A 99 26.49 31.98 20.47
CA LYS A 99 26.75 30.55 20.35
C LYS A 99 25.45 29.85 19.98
N SER A 100 25.45 29.36 18.75
CA SER A 100 24.58 28.35 18.18
C SER A 100 24.47 27.12 19.08
N ASN A 101 23.24 26.82 19.50
CA ASN A 101 22.83 25.46 19.80
C ASN A 101 22.02 24.95 18.61
N ILE A 102 22.74 24.57 17.55
CA ILE A 102 22.24 23.66 16.52
C ILE A 102 22.73 22.27 16.94
N SER A 103 21.90 21.53 17.67
CA SER A 103 21.99 20.06 17.79
C SER A 103 20.77 19.55 18.55
N SER A 104 19.72 19.16 17.84
CA SER A 104 18.75 18.20 18.37
C SER A 104 18.44 17.23 17.24
N SER A 105 18.97 16.01 17.34
CA SER A 105 18.46 14.89 16.56
C SER A 105 16.95 14.82 16.81
N SER A 106 16.14 15.11 15.79
CA SER A 106 14.70 15.14 15.92
C SER A 106 14.19 13.70 15.98
N THR A 107 13.91 13.19 17.18
CA THR A 107 13.17 11.93 17.32
C THR A 107 11.84 12.05 16.58
N PRO A 108 11.26 10.94 16.07
CA PRO A 108 9.97 10.98 15.36
C PRO A 108 8.88 11.72 16.14
N ILE A 109 8.80 11.50 17.45
CA ILE A 109 7.84 12.20 18.32
C ILE A 109 8.04 13.72 18.35
N ASN A 110 9.29 14.21 18.33
CA ASN A 110 9.56 15.64 18.29
C ASN A 110 9.16 16.26 16.94
N ILE A 111 9.31 15.50 15.85
CA ILE A 111 8.84 15.91 14.52
C ILE A 111 7.33 16.07 14.53
N TYR A 112 6.57 15.04 14.92
CA TYR A 112 5.12 15.09 14.91
C TYR A 112 4.56 16.17 15.85
N ASN A 113 5.12 16.35 17.05
CA ASN A 113 4.72 17.42 17.97
C ASN A 113 4.96 18.83 17.42
N LYS A 114 5.94 19.01 16.54
CA LYS A 114 6.17 20.30 15.87
C LYS A 114 5.27 20.44 14.65
N LEU A 115 5.06 19.37 13.87
CA LEU A 115 4.11 19.34 12.75
C LEU A 115 2.69 19.70 13.20
N SER A 116 2.25 19.22 14.36
CA SER A 116 0.92 19.55 14.91
C SER A 116 0.73 21.03 15.23
N LYS A 117 1.81 21.84 15.24
CA LYS A 117 1.80 23.28 15.52
C LYS A 117 1.99 24.14 14.28
N ILE A 118 2.57 23.58 13.21
CA ILE A 118 2.84 24.30 11.96
C ILE A 118 1.93 23.86 10.81
N SER A 119 1.16 22.79 11.03
CA SER A 119 0.14 22.33 10.09
C SER A 119 -0.97 23.37 9.94
N SER A 120 -1.49 23.52 8.73
CA SER A 120 -2.71 24.32 8.46
C SER A 120 -3.97 23.71 9.08
N ILE A 121 -3.91 22.42 9.44
CA ILE A 121 -4.95 21.72 10.18
C ILE A 121 -4.44 21.56 11.60
N ASP A 122 -5.15 22.17 12.56
CA ASP A 122 -4.88 22.00 13.97
C ASP A 122 -5.33 20.61 14.42
N PHE A 123 -4.44 19.88 15.09
CA PHE A 123 -4.74 18.59 15.71
C PHE A 123 -3.93 18.43 17.00
N THR A 124 -4.49 17.68 17.94
CA THR A 124 -3.79 17.33 19.19
C THR A 124 -3.38 15.88 19.15
N ILE A 125 -2.10 15.61 19.42
CA ILE A 125 -1.58 14.25 19.51
C ILE A 125 -1.97 13.64 20.86
N SER A 126 -2.67 12.50 20.84
CA SER A 126 -3.05 11.77 22.05
C SER A 126 -1.82 11.27 22.83
N ASP A 127 -1.93 11.15 24.16
CA ASP A 127 -0.81 10.67 24.99
C ASP A 127 -0.42 9.22 24.69
N LYS A 128 -1.39 8.40 24.26
CA LYS A 128 -1.12 7.05 23.73
C LYS A 128 -0.22 7.10 22.50
N ALA A 129 -0.56 7.94 21.52
CA ALA A 129 0.25 8.12 20.32
C ALA A 129 1.65 8.65 20.63
N LYS A 130 1.77 9.61 21.57
CA LYS A 130 3.09 10.09 22.01
C LYS A 130 3.94 8.98 22.62
N THR A 131 3.33 8.16 23.47
CA THR A 131 4.00 7.04 24.15
C THR A 131 4.47 6.02 23.12
N PHE A 132 3.58 5.56 22.25
CA PHE A 132 3.89 4.56 21.21
C PHE A 132 5.04 5.03 20.30
N ILE A 133 4.96 6.25 19.75
CA ILE A 133 5.99 6.76 18.83
C ILE A 133 7.35 6.94 19.54
N SER A 134 7.34 7.25 20.83
CA SER A 134 8.57 7.39 21.62
C SER A 134 9.22 6.05 21.93
N GLU A 135 8.42 5.01 22.17
CA GLU A 135 8.88 3.65 22.46
C GLU A 135 9.30 2.88 21.20
N HIS A 136 8.75 3.26 20.04
CA HIS A 136 8.99 2.59 18.75
C HIS A 136 9.52 3.55 17.65
N PRO A 137 10.63 4.28 17.86
CA PRO A 137 11.11 5.27 16.90
C PRO A 137 11.56 4.67 15.56
N ASN A 138 11.94 3.39 15.54
CA ASN A 138 12.35 2.66 14.34
C ASN A 138 11.19 2.23 13.44
N LEU A 139 9.94 2.50 13.82
CA LEU A 139 8.76 2.30 12.99
C LEU A 139 8.39 3.56 12.19
N PHE A 140 9.12 4.67 12.30
CA PHE A 140 8.75 5.94 11.63
C PHE A 140 9.94 6.50 10.84
N PRO A 141 10.23 5.94 9.65
CA PRO A 141 9.49 4.86 8.97
C PRO A 141 9.97 3.45 9.34
N ALA A 142 9.11 2.44 9.14
CA ALA A 142 9.47 1.03 9.28
C ALA A 142 10.31 0.57 8.08
N LYS A 143 11.08 -0.53 8.25
CA LYS A 143 11.90 -1.08 7.15
C LYS A 143 11.07 -1.87 6.16
N SER A 144 9.98 -2.47 6.61
CA SER A 144 9.05 -3.26 5.80
C SER A 144 7.64 -3.20 6.39
N ILE A 145 6.63 -3.55 5.60
CA ILE A 145 5.25 -3.70 6.08
C ILE A 145 5.16 -4.81 7.15
N ALA A 146 5.97 -5.86 7.02
CA ALA A 146 6.01 -6.96 7.99
C ALA A 146 6.37 -6.49 9.41
N ASP A 147 7.20 -5.45 9.54
CA ASP A 147 7.55 -4.87 10.84
C ASP A 147 6.34 -4.18 11.52
N CYS A 148 5.36 -3.72 10.73
CA CYS A 148 4.15 -3.07 11.21
C CYS A 148 3.13 -4.09 11.74
N ASN A 149 3.04 -5.28 11.14
CA ASN A 149 1.94 -6.24 11.33
C ASN A 149 1.63 -6.57 12.81
N ASN A 150 2.64 -6.58 13.68
CA ASN A 150 2.47 -6.85 15.11
C ASN A 150 1.72 -5.75 15.88
N TYR A 151 1.57 -4.56 15.28
CA TYR A 151 0.96 -3.38 15.89
C TYR A 151 -0.35 -2.98 15.20
N VAL A 152 -0.69 -3.60 14.07
CA VAL A 152 -1.87 -3.22 13.28
C VAL A 152 -3.13 -3.82 13.88
N ASN A 153 -4.16 -2.98 14.01
CA ASN A 153 -5.51 -3.42 14.31
C ASN A 153 -6.43 -3.11 13.12
N TYR A 154 -6.69 -4.14 12.31
CA TYR A 154 -7.55 -4.07 11.12
C TYR A 154 -9.02 -3.78 11.43
N GLY A 155 -9.46 -3.84 12.69
CA GLY A 155 -10.82 -3.49 13.11
C GLY A 155 -11.03 -1.98 13.29
N ILE A 156 -9.98 -1.17 13.30
CA ILE A 156 -10.09 0.28 13.53
C ILE A 156 -10.41 1.00 12.21
N GLU A 157 -11.70 1.15 11.95
CA GLU A 157 -12.22 2.00 10.87
C GLU A 157 -12.28 3.51 11.23
N TYR A 158 -12.44 4.39 10.24
CA TYR A 158 -12.58 5.84 10.44
C TYR A 158 -13.68 6.22 11.44
N LYS A 159 -14.81 5.50 11.46
CA LYS A 159 -15.91 5.75 12.43
C LYS A 159 -15.50 5.59 13.89
N HIS A 160 -14.48 4.78 14.18
CA HIS A 160 -13.93 4.63 15.52
C HIS A 160 -13.06 5.83 15.87
N LEU A 161 -12.21 6.26 14.92
CA LEU A 161 -11.34 7.43 15.06
C LEU A 161 -12.17 8.71 15.25
N SER A 162 -13.17 8.93 14.40
CA SER A 162 -14.03 10.11 14.47
C SER A 162 -14.86 10.16 15.76
N LYS A 163 -15.20 9.01 16.33
CA LYS A 163 -15.91 8.92 17.61
C LYS A 163 -14.99 9.19 18.80
N ASN A 164 -13.80 8.59 18.83
CA ASN A 164 -12.83 8.78 19.91
C ASN A 164 -11.41 8.28 19.53
N ILE A 165 -10.68 9.08 18.76
CA ILE A 165 -9.32 8.77 18.31
C ILE A 165 -8.31 8.56 19.44
N GLU A 166 -8.52 9.19 20.60
CA GLU A 166 -7.58 9.15 21.74
C GLU A 166 -7.42 7.73 22.31
N ASN A 167 -8.40 6.85 22.10
CA ASN A 167 -8.35 5.47 22.55
C ASN A 167 -7.43 4.57 21.71
N TYR A 168 -7.04 5.01 20.52
CA TYR A 168 -6.42 4.17 19.49
C TYR A 168 -4.97 4.55 19.17
N GLY A 169 -4.38 5.54 19.85
CA GLY A 169 -3.00 5.98 19.61
C GLY A 169 -1.92 4.95 19.97
N ASP A 170 -2.27 3.81 20.55
CA ASP A 170 -1.37 2.70 20.88
C ASP A 170 -1.46 1.53 19.89
N SER A 171 -2.26 1.66 18.82
CA SER A 171 -2.42 0.65 17.76
C SER A 171 -2.34 1.30 16.39
N MET A 172 -1.63 0.66 15.46
CA MET A 172 -1.60 1.12 14.07
C MET A 172 -2.94 0.85 13.40
N VAL A 173 -3.38 1.81 12.59
CA VAL A 173 -4.50 1.65 11.67
C VAL A 173 -4.01 1.23 10.29
N CYS A 174 -4.84 0.48 9.56
CA CYS A 174 -4.65 0.13 8.16
C CYS A 174 -5.68 0.90 7.32
N VAL A 175 -5.24 1.84 6.48
CA VAL A 175 -6.13 2.71 5.71
C VAL A 175 -5.91 2.51 4.22
N ASN A 176 -6.98 2.16 3.51
CA ASN A 176 -7.04 2.12 2.05
C ASN A 176 -7.68 3.40 1.55
N ALA A 177 -6.96 4.20 0.76
CA ALA A 177 -7.44 5.49 0.28
C ALA A 177 -6.72 5.92 -1.00
N ASN A 178 -7.25 6.95 -1.67
CA ASN A 178 -6.63 7.59 -2.83
C ASN A 178 -5.90 8.86 -2.40
N ILE A 179 -4.73 9.12 -3.01
CA ILE A 179 -3.97 10.35 -2.81
C ILE A 179 -4.66 11.50 -3.53
N SER A 180 -5.20 12.45 -2.77
CA SER A 180 -5.79 13.68 -3.30
C SER A 180 -4.81 14.86 -3.30
N GLY A 181 -3.57 14.64 -2.85
CA GLY A 181 -2.51 15.63 -2.85
C GLY A 181 -1.31 15.15 -2.04
N ILE A 182 -0.12 15.37 -2.58
CA ILE A 182 1.13 14.94 -1.96
C ILE A 182 2.19 16.02 -2.18
N ARG A 183 2.97 16.31 -1.14
CA ARG A 183 4.14 17.18 -1.26
C ARG A 183 5.19 16.87 -0.22
N GLU A 184 6.44 17.07 -0.58
CA GLU A 184 7.56 17.07 0.35
C GLU A 184 7.67 18.42 1.05
N LEU A 185 7.86 18.38 2.37
CA LEU A 185 8.22 19.52 3.19
C LEU A 185 9.72 19.47 3.45
N LYS A 186 10.46 20.44 2.93
CA LYS A 186 11.92 20.42 3.00
C LYS A 186 12.45 20.87 4.37
N PRO A 187 13.70 20.52 4.73
CA PRO A 187 14.37 21.01 5.94
C PRO A 187 14.28 22.53 6.15
N GLU A 188 14.39 23.32 5.09
CA GLU A 188 14.30 24.78 5.14
C GLU A 188 12.89 25.31 5.47
N GLU A 189 11.83 24.58 5.11
CA GLU A 189 10.44 24.95 5.44
C GLU A 189 10.08 24.57 6.87
N THR A 190 10.57 23.41 7.31
CA THR A 190 10.13 22.78 8.56
C THR A 190 11.10 23.02 9.72
N GLY A 191 12.36 23.34 9.42
CA GLY A 191 13.46 23.35 10.37
C GLY A 191 13.80 21.97 10.94
N PHE A 192 13.40 20.87 10.29
CA PHE A 192 13.85 19.51 10.61
C PHE A 192 15.11 19.16 9.82
N LYS A 193 15.81 18.10 10.22
CA LYS A 193 16.90 17.53 9.41
C LYS A 193 16.35 16.70 8.25
N ASP A 194 15.24 16.01 8.50
CA ASP A 194 14.62 15.07 7.57
C ASP A 194 13.60 15.78 6.67
N ILE A 195 13.46 15.30 5.44
CA ILE A 195 12.33 15.63 4.58
C ILE A 195 11.08 14.96 5.16
N ILE A 196 9.94 15.64 5.12
CA ILE A 196 8.65 15.07 5.54
C ILE A 196 7.73 15.03 4.34
N THR A 197 7.24 13.86 3.94
CA THR A 197 6.18 13.76 2.95
C THR A 197 4.83 13.98 3.64
N LYS A 198 4.12 15.04 3.23
CA LYS A 198 2.74 15.36 3.67
C LYS A 198 1.77 14.89 2.59
N ILE A 199 0.78 14.09 2.99
CA ILE A 199 -0.17 13.46 2.07
C ILE A 199 -1.60 13.72 2.55
N SER A 200 -2.45 14.18 1.63
CA SER A 200 -3.90 14.28 1.81
C SER A 200 -4.54 13.08 1.12
N LEU A 201 -5.41 12.37 1.84
CA LEU A 201 -6.07 11.17 1.33
C LEU A 201 -7.58 11.25 1.48
N MET A 202 -8.26 10.50 0.62
CA MET A 202 -9.70 10.28 0.68
C MET A 202 -10.01 8.81 0.45
N ASP A 203 -10.72 8.19 1.39
CA ASP A 203 -11.24 6.83 1.18
C ASP A 203 -12.53 6.86 0.32
N ASP A 204 -13.00 5.68 -0.07
CA ASP A 204 -14.20 5.52 -0.90
C ASP A 204 -15.49 6.01 -0.23
N ASN A 205 -15.46 6.17 1.09
CA ASN A 205 -16.57 6.69 1.89
C ASN A 205 -16.48 8.21 2.09
N PHE A 206 -15.58 8.89 1.37
CA PHE A 206 -15.31 10.32 1.47
C PHE A 206 -14.81 10.76 2.86
N ASN A 207 -14.16 9.86 3.60
CA ASN A 207 -13.45 10.23 4.82
C ASN A 207 -12.07 10.78 4.48
N TYR A 208 -11.68 11.85 5.16
CA TYR A 208 -10.45 12.57 4.88
C TYR A 208 -9.36 12.22 5.88
N PHE A 209 -8.15 12.02 5.37
CA PHE A 209 -6.97 11.78 6.19
C PHE A 209 -5.84 12.75 5.82
N LEU A 210 -5.07 13.13 6.83
CA LEU A 210 -3.83 13.87 6.67
C LEU A 210 -2.70 13.01 7.24
N VAL A 211 -1.78 12.62 6.37
CA VAL A 211 -0.72 11.67 6.70
C VAL A 211 0.64 12.36 6.61
N TYR A 212 1.48 12.06 7.59
CA TYR A 212 2.86 12.51 7.65
C TYR A 212 3.82 11.33 7.68
N TYR A 213 4.67 11.24 6.67
CA TYR A 213 5.73 10.24 6.55
C TYR A 213 7.09 10.91 6.67
N ILE A 214 7.99 10.35 7.50
CA ILE A 214 9.34 10.86 7.67
C ILE A 214 10.22 10.27 6.58
N GLY A 215 10.65 11.09 5.63
CA GLY A 215 11.38 10.71 4.43
C GLY A 215 10.62 10.99 3.14
N SER A 216 11.28 10.70 2.02
CA SER A 216 10.70 10.70 0.68
C SER A 216 10.14 9.32 0.33
N ILE A 217 9.11 9.27 -0.49
CA ILE A 217 8.50 8.04 -0.99
C ILE A 217 8.04 8.23 -2.44
N ASP A 218 8.15 7.18 -3.25
CA ASP A 218 7.75 7.18 -4.67
C ASP A 218 6.24 6.93 -4.79
N LEU A 219 5.46 7.96 -4.46
CA LEU A 219 4.00 7.99 -4.58
C LEU A 219 3.59 9.35 -5.17
N TYR A 220 2.51 9.35 -5.94
CA TYR A 220 2.04 10.52 -6.67
C TYR A 220 0.57 10.80 -6.39
N GLU A 221 0.12 11.98 -6.80
CA GLU A 221 -1.31 12.30 -6.82
C GLU A 221 -2.06 11.28 -7.70
N ASP A 222 -3.31 10.99 -7.33
CA ASP A 222 -4.17 9.97 -7.94
C ASP A 222 -3.79 8.49 -7.68
N ASP A 223 -2.67 8.20 -7.01
CA ASP A 223 -2.37 6.82 -6.60
C ASP A 223 -3.36 6.30 -5.53
N SER A 224 -3.83 5.06 -5.69
CA SER A 224 -4.50 4.30 -4.63
C SER A 224 -3.44 3.66 -3.72
N VAL A 225 -3.58 3.80 -2.40
CA VAL A 225 -2.55 3.37 -1.43
C VAL A 225 -3.13 2.67 -0.22
N THR A 226 -2.33 1.80 0.38
CA THR A 226 -2.56 1.20 1.70
C THR A 226 -1.52 1.76 2.67
N ILE A 227 -1.99 2.26 3.81
CA ILE A 227 -1.16 2.94 4.81
C ILE A 227 -1.27 2.25 6.14
N TYR A 228 -0.11 2.07 6.78
CA TYR A 228 0.04 1.59 8.14
C TYR A 228 0.62 2.70 8.99
N GLY A 229 -0.05 3.09 10.07
CA GLY A 229 0.41 4.21 10.88
C GLY A 229 -0.37 4.43 12.16
N ILE A 230 0.14 5.30 13.03
CA ILE A 230 -0.49 5.62 14.31
C ILE A 230 -1.44 6.81 14.14
N PRO A 231 -2.71 6.69 14.54
CA PRO A 231 -3.63 7.82 14.56
C PRO A 231 -3.16 8.82 15.62
N LEU A 232 -2.90 10.06 15.18
CA LEU A 232 -2.39 11.12 16.04
C LEU A 232 -3.54 11.85 16.74
N GLY A 233 -4.53 12.28 15.98
CA GLY A 233 -5.68 13.05 16.45
C GLY A 233 -6.65 13.42 15.32
N MET A 234 -7.82 13.93 15.68
CA MET A 234 -8.75 14.52 14.71
C MET A 234 -8.42 16.00 14.56
N GLY A 235 -8.41 16.48 13.32
CA GLY A 235 -8.31 17.88 12.98
C GLY A 235 -9.52 18.35 12.18
N ILE A 236 -9.64 19.66 12.03
CA ILE A 236 -10.69 20.30 11.23
C ILE A 236 -10.01 21.06 10.09
N GLY A 237 -10.39 20.75 8.86
CA GLY A 237 -9.92 21.43 7.66
C GLY A 237 -11.07 22.06 6.88
N GLU A 238 -10.74 22.70 5.77
CA GLU A 238 -11.70 23.23 4.80
C GLU A 238 -11.53 22.52 3.46
N ASN A 239 -12.65 22.19 2.81
CA ASN A 239 -12.64 21.69 1.44
C ASN A 239 -12.65 22.86 0.43
N ALA A 240 -12.43 22.55 -0.85
CA ALA A 240 -12.40 23.54 -1.93
C ALA A 240 -13.70 24.36 -2.10
N MET A 241 -14.82 23.90 -1.52
CA MET A 241 -16.10 24.62 -1.53
C MET A 241 -16.32 25.47 -0.26
N GLY A 242 -15.30 25.62 0.60
CA GLY A 242 -15.39 26.35 1.87
C GLY A 242 -16.17 25.61 2.96
N GLY A 243 -16.47 24.33 2.76
CA GLY A 243 -17.12 23.49 3.76
C GLY A 243 -16.12 22.93 4.76
N THR A 244 -16.51 22.89 6.03
CA THR A 244 -15.71 22.26 7.09
C THR A 244 -15.69 20.75 6.92
N VAL A 245 -14.49 20.16 6.95
CA VAL A 245 -14.28 18.71 6.91
C VAL A 245 -13.51 18.24 8.14
N THR A 246 -13.88 17.08 8.67
CA THR A 246 -13.14 16.45 9.76
C THR A 246 -12.08 15.52 9.17
N VAL A 247 -10.85 15.64 9.64
CA VAL A 247 -9.69 14.95 9.07
C VAL A 247 -9.01 14.11 10.15
N ALA A 248 -8.82 12.81 9.90
CA ALA A 248 -8.01 11.97 10.78
C ALA A 248 -6.53 12.17 10.44
N THR A 249 -5.71 12.52 11.44
CA THR A 249 -4.27 12.72 11.24
C THR A 249 -3.49 11.47 11.62
N ILE A 250 -2.52 11.06 10.79
CA ILE A 250 -1.79 9.80 10.96
C ILE A 250 -0.28 10.03 10.82
N ALA A 251 0.50 9.48 11.74
CA ALA A 251 1.93 9.27 11.57
C ALA A 251 2.14 7.97 10.79
N ALA A 252 2.51 8.07 9.51
CA ALA A 252 2.73 6.90 8.67
C ALA A 252 4.03 6.19 9.06
N SER A 253 3.91 4.88 9.21
CA SER A 253 5.01 3.95 9.46
C SER A 253 5.49 3.31 8.16
N ALA A 254 4.55 2.80 7.35
CA ALA A 254 4.79 2.24 6.03
C ALA A 254 3.60 2.53 5.11
N MET A 255 3.85 2.61 3.82
CA MET A 255 2.83 2.84 2.80
C MET A 255 3.20 2.05 1.54
N THR A 256 2.19 1.54 0.85
CA THR A 256 2.36 0.87 -0.45
C THR A 256 1.28 1.32 -1.40
N LYS A 257 1.61 1.35 -2.69
CA LYS A 257 0.63 1.47 -3.75
C LYS A 257 -0.27 0.24 -3.73
N GLN A 258 -1.57 0.44 -3.89
CA GLN A 258 -2.49 -0.67 -4.13
C GLN A 258 -2.31 -1.15 -5.57
N VAL A 259 -2.23 -2.46 -5.73
CA VAL A 259 -2.19 -3.10 -7.04
C VAL A 259 -3.61 -3.44 -7.46
N ASP A 260 -4.03 -2.93 -8.61
CA ASP A 260 -5.28 -3.35 -9.24
C ASP A 260 -5.08 -4.65 -10.01
N TYR A 261 -5.27 -5.78 -9.34
CA TYR A 261 -5.17 -7.10 -9.95
C TYR A 261 -6.24 -7.37 -11.02
N SER A 262 -7.19 -6.46 -11.24
CA SER A 262 -8.13 -6.59 -12.35
C SER A 262 -7.45 -6.53 -13.73
N ALA A 263 -6.23 -6.01 -13.82
CA ALA A 263 -5.38 -6.09 -15.00
C ALA A 263 -5.13 -7.55 -15.47
N TYR A 264 -5.20 -8.53 -14.57
CA TYR A 264 -5.10 -9.95 -14.91
C TYR A 264 -6.38 -10.55 -15.51
N LYS A 265 -7.52 -9.83 -15.55
CA LYS A 265 -8.78 -10.40 -16.06
C LYS A 265 -8.70 -10.71 -17.55
N GLU A 266 -8.17 -9.80 -18.36
CA GLU A 266 -8.04 -10.00 -19.81
C GLU A 266 -7.20 -11.24 -20.20
N PRO A 267 -5.98 -11.44 -19.67
CA PRO A 267 -5.19 -12.65 -20.00
C PRO A 267 -5.86 -13.94 -19.51
N LEU A 268 -6.57 -13.91 -18.37
CA LEU A 268 -7.35 -15.07 -17.91
C LEU A 268 -8.56 -15.38 -18.81
N GLU A 269 -9.22 -14.36 -19.36
CA GLU A 269 -10.28 -14.54 -20.35
C GLU A 269 -9.76 -15.11 -21.66
N GLN A 270 -8.57 -14.67 -22.10
CA GLN A 270 -7.90 -15.24 -23.26
C GLN A 270 -7.57 -16.71 -23.02
N LEU A 271 -6.94 -17.04 -21.88
CA LEU A 271 -6.63 -18.42 -21.51
C LEU A 271 -7.88 -19.31 -21.54
N ARG A 272 -9.00 -18.82 -20.99
CA ARG A 272 -10.27 -19.53 -21.01
C ARG A 272 -10.74 -19.84 -22.44
N ASN A 273 -10.60 -18.89 -23.35
CA ASN A 273 -11.03 -19.05 -24.73
C ASN A 273 -10.14 -20.06 -25.48
N ASP A 274 -8.84 -20.07 -25.17
CA ASP A 274 -7.84 -20.91 -25.85
C ASP A 274 -7.84 -22.35 -25.33
N TYR A 275 -7.97 -22.55 -24.01
CA TYR A 275 -7.77 -23.85 -23.36
C TYR A 275 -9.01 -24.41 -22.65
N GLY A 276 -10.09 -23.62 -22.51
CA GLY A 276 -11.31 -24.02 -21.83
C GLY A 276 -11.45 -23.46 -20.41
N SER A 277 -12.61 -23.67 -19.79
CA SER A 277 -13.03 -23.04 -18.53
C SER A 277 -12.57 -23.75 -17.26
N ASP A 278 -11.95 -24.91 -17.36
CA ASP A 278 -11.47 -25.75 -16.26
C ASP A 278 -10.01 -25.48 -15.90
N ARG A 279 -9.39 -24.46 -16.49
CA ARG A 279 -8.02 -24.05 -16.14
C ARG A 279 -7.97 -23.32 -14.79
N GLU A 280 -6.76 -23.23 -14.26
CA GLU A 280 -6.46 -22.61 -12.97
C GLU A 280 -5.28 -21.66 -13.08
N TYR A 281 -5.15 -20.77 -12.11
CA TYR A 281 -4.03 -19.86 -11.96
C TYR A 281 -3.61 -19.76 -10.49
N ALA A 282 -2.39 -19.30 -10.26
CA ALA A 282 -1.88 -18.97 -8.93
C ALA A 282 -1.42 -17.50 -8.87
N LEU A 283 -1.42 -16.95 -7.67
CA LEU A 283 -0.85 -15.64 -7.36
C LEU A 283 0.27 -15.82 -6.35
N CYS A 284 1.45 -15.28 -6.64
CA CYS A 284 2.60 -15.37 -5.75
C CYS A 284 3.53 -14.17 -5.98
N ASP A 285 3.89 -13.47 -4.90
CA ASP A 285 4.94 -12.44 -4.91
C ASP A 285 6.32 -13.11 -5.07
N LEU A 286 6.78 -13.16 -6.32
CA LEU A 286 7.95 -13.92 -6.77
C LEU A 286 9.26 -13.16 -6.48
N ASN A 287 9.23 -11.83 -6.53
CA ASN A 287 10.40 -10.97 -6.38
C ASN A 287 10.47 -10.26 -5.00
N GLY A 288 9.42 -10.39 -4.18
CA GLY A 288 9.32 -9.80 -2.85
C GLY A 288 8.99 -8.30 -2.86
N ASP A 289 8.46 -7.76 -3.94
CA ASP A 289 8.11 -6.34 -4.07
C ASP A 289 6.71 -5.99 -3.55
N GLY A 290 5.94 -7.00 -3.11
CA GLY A 290 4.58 -6.86 -2.61
C GLY A 290 3.50 -6.92 -3.70
N VAL A 291 3.87 -7.09 -4.97
CA VAL A 291 2.99 -7.38 -6.09
C VAL A 291 2.99 -8.89 -6.32
N ASN A 292 1.82 -9.52 -6.35
CA ASN A 292 1.73 -10.92 -6.72
C ASN A 292 1.80 -11.08 -8.24
N GLU A 293 2.77 -11.84 -8.72
CA GLU A 293 2.78 -12.34 -10.08
C GLU A 293 1.63 -13.33 -10.32
N LEU A 294 1.10 -13.31 -11.54
CA LEU A 294 0.16 -14.31 -12.04
C LEU A 294 0.95 -15.47 -12.66
N LEU A 295 0.76 -16.68 -12.13
CA LEU A 295 1.31 -17.91 -12.68
C LEU A 295 0.21 -18.77 -13.29
N ILE A 296 0.42 -19.24 -14.51
CA ILE A 296 -0.53 -20.09 -15.23
C ILE A 296 0.21 -21.33 -15.73
N SER A 297 -0.11 -22.50 -15.16
CA SER A 297 0.39 -23.80 -15.60
C SER A 297 -0.66 -24.45 -16.52
N THR A 298 -0.42 -24.52 -17.82
CA THR A 298 -1.41 -25.00 -18.80
C THR A 298 -0.77 -25.64 -20.03
N GLY A 299 -1.48 -26.58 -20.63
CA GLY A 299 -1.17 -27.24 -21.90
C GLY A 299 -2.34 -28.11 -22.35
N PHE A 300 -2.21 -28.73 -23.52
CA PHE A 300 -3.10 -29.81 -23.94
C PHE A 300 -2.54 -31.19 -23.58
N ASP A 301 -1.21 -31.33 -23.58
CA ASP A 301 -0.48 -32.51 -23.14
C ASP A 301 0.90 -32.16 -22.57
N ASN A 302 1.69 -33.17 -22.19
CA ASN A 302 3.01 -32.94 -21.58
C ASN A 302 4.02 -32.24 -22.51
N SER A 303 3.83 -32.28 -23.82
CA SER A 303 4.79 -31.75 -24.78
C SER A 303 4.63 -30.26 -25.06
N ASP A 304 3.43 -29.72 -24.85
CA ASP A 304 3.12 -28.30 -25.04
C ASP A 304 2.83 -27.55 -23.73
N TRP A 305 2.94 -28.25 -22.59
CA TRP A 305 2.65 -27.67 -21.29
C TRP A 305 3.70 -26.65 -20.85
N LYS A 306 3.21 -25.45 -20.54
CA LYS A 306 4.02 -24.32 -20.13
C LYS A 306 3.55 -23.73 -18.80
N VAL A 307 4.48 -23.09 -18.12
CA VAL A 307 4.19 -22.13 -17.06
C VAL A 307 4.44 -20.73 -17.60
N TYR A 308 3.39 -19.91 -17.61
CA TYR A 308 3.45 -18.50 -17.94
C TYR A 308 3.53 -17.67 -16.66
N VAL A 309 4.37 -16.63 -16.69
CA VAL A 309 4.56 -15.70 -15.56
C VAL A 309 4.29 -14.28 -16.03
N TYR A 310 3.37 -13.60 -15.36
CA TYR A 310 3.01 -12.21 -15.62
C TYR A 310 3.08 -11.40 -14.33
N THR A 311 3.31 -10.09 -14.45
CA THR A 311 3.28 -9.16 -13.32
C THR A 311 2.41 -7.95 -13.65
N ILE A 312 2.18 -7.09 -12.65
CA ILE A 312 1.60 -5.77 -12.82
C ILE A 312 2.66 -4.74 -12.46
N ASN A 313 3.18 -4.07 -13.46
CA ASN A 313 4.21 -3.05 -13.30
C ASN A 313 3.59 -1.67 -13.51
N ASN A 314 3.65 -0.81 -12.50
CA ASN A 314 3.06 0.53 -12.53
C ASN A 314 1.57 0.57 -12.91
N GLY A 315 0.82 -0.48 -12.57
CA GLY A 315 -0.61 -0.62 -12.89
C GLY A 315 -0.91 -1.19 -14.27
N GLU A 316 0.12 -1.50 -15.06
CA GLU A 316 -0.01 -2.12 -16.39
C GLU A 316 0.38 -3.59 -16.33
N PHE A 317 -0.35 -4.41 -17.10
CA PHE A 317 -0.03 -5.82 -17.26
C PHE A 317 1.28 -6.01 -18.04
N GLU A 318 2.16 -6.86 -17.54
CA GLU A 318 3.44 -7.18 -18.17
C GLU A 318 3.66 -8.70 -18.21
N ALA A 319 3.98 -9.23 -19.40
CA ALA A 319 4.40 -10.62 -19.55
C ALA A 319 5.89 -10.75 -19.29
N LEU A 320 6.26 -11.50 -18.24
CA LEU A 320 7.65 -11.65 -17.83
C LEU A 320 8.33 -12.76 -18.62
N ASN A 321 7.78 -13.99 -18.60
CA ASN A 321 8.35 -15.11 -19.33
C ASN A 321 7.39 -16.31 -19.46
N GLU A 322 7.77 -17.30 -20.27
CA GLU A 322 7.13 -18.60 -20.38
C GLU A 322 8.17 -19.73 -20.32
N PHE A 323 7.82 -20.87 -19.71
CA PHE A 323 8.74 -21.98 -19.51
C PHE A 323 8.11 -23.33 -19.85
N ASP A 324 8.80 -24.16 -20.62
CA ASP A 324 8.40 -25.53 -20.94
C ASP A 324 8.66 -26.45 -19.73
N THR A 325 7.59 -26.88 -19.06
CA THR A 325 7.69 -27.60 -17.77
C THR A 325 7.15 -29.03 -17.83
N GLY A 326 6.33 -29.37 -18.82
CA GLY A 326 5.45 -30.55 -18.73
C GLY A 326 4.29 -30.30 -17.76
N ALA A 327 3.30 -31.20 -17.70
CA ALA A 327 2.14 -31.02 -16.82
C ALA A 327 2.57 -31.04 -15.34
N SER A 328 2.86 -29.85 -14.82
CA SER A 328 3.53 -29.64 -13.55
C SER A 328 2.61 -28.93 -12.56
N LEU A 329 2.79 -29.30 -11.30
CA LEU A 329 2.17 -28.63 -10.15
C LEU A 329 3.13 -27.59 -9.59
N LEU A 330 2.59 -26.50 -9.06
CA LEU A 330 3.38 -25.37 -8.54
C LEU A 330 3.42 -25.38 -7.02
N TYR A 331 4.61 -25.23 -6.44
CA TYR A 331 4.87 -25.26 -5.00
C TYR A 331 5.69 -24.05 -4.56
N GLU A 332 5.51 -23.62 -3.32
CA GLU A 332 6.41 -22.61 -2.71
C GLU A 332 7.84 -23.16 -2.64
N ALA A 333 8.84 -22.37 -3.02
CA ALA A 333 10.22 -22.77 -2.77
C ALA A 333 10.50 -22.79 -1.25
N PRO A 334 11.10 -23.85 -0.68
CA PRO A 334 11.33 -23.94 0.76
C PRO A 334 12.20 -22.83 1.36
N ASP A 335 13.03 -22.19 0.54
CA ASP A 335 13.89 -21.07 0.94
C ASP A 335 13.21 -19.70 0.80
N GLY A 336 11.94 -19.67 0.37
CA GLY A 336 11.13 -18.47 0.16
C GLY A 336 11.51 -17.67 -1.08
N ASN A 337 12.39 -18.17 -1.95
CA ASN A 337 12.78 -17.45 -3.16
C ASN A 337 12.25 -18.17 -4.42
N GLY A 338 11.09 -17.72 -4.89
CA GLY A 338 10.46 -18.23 -6.10
C GLY A 338 9.56 -19.45 -5.88
N VAL A 339 9.26 -20.13 -6.98
CA VAL A 339 8.28 -21.21 -7.07
C VAL A 339 8.93 -22.46 -7.67
N TYR A 340 8.60 -23.63 -7.15
CA TYR A 340 8.97 -24.91 -7.75
C TYR A 340 7.86 -25.39 -8.69
N SER A 341 8.22 -25.64 -9.94
CA SER A 341 7.43 -26.42 -10.88
C SER A 341 7.87 -27.88 -10.76
N VAL A 342 6.95 -28.74 -10.33
CA VAL A 342 7.20 -30.17 -10.11
C VAL A 342 6.46 -30.96 -11.18
N TYR A 343 7.23 -31.56 -12.08
CA TYR A 343 6.74 -32.47 -13.10
C TYR A 343 7.01 -33.92 -12.68
N SER A 344 5.99 -34.77 -12.74
CA SER A 344 6.13 -36.21 -12.51
C SER A 344 5.36 -37.02 -13.56
N HIS A 345 6.03 -37.95 -14.22
CA HIS A 345 5.43 -38.82 -15.23
C HIS A 345 6.21 -40.12 -15.39
N MET A 346 5.53 -41.27 -15.32
CA MET A 346 6.10 -42.61 -15.55
C MET A 346 7.38 -42.91 -14.74
N GLY A 347 7.41 -42.54 -13.46
CA GLY A 347 8.56 -42.77 -12.57
C GLY A 347 9.70 -41.77 -12.76
N TYR A 348 9.53 -40.76 -13.60
CA TYR A 348 10.44 -39.62 -13.70
C TYR A 348 9.88 -38.42 -12.95
N MET A 349 10.71 -37.75 -12.14
CA MET A 349 10.39 -36.47 -11.51
C MET A 349 11.46 -35.44 -11.83
N ARG A 350 11.03 -34.24 -12.23
CA ARG A 350 11.85 -33.03 -12.37
C ARG A 350 11.28 -31.91 -11.50
N ILE A 351 12.17 -31.23 -10.79
CA ILE A 351 11.85 -30.04 -10.01
C ILE A 351 12.63 -28.88 -10.62
N ASP A 352 11.91 -27.94 -11.21
CA ASP A 352 12.46 -26.69 -11.73
C ASP A 352 12.09 -25.54 -10.80
N ARG A 353 13.01 -24.62 -10.57
CA ARG A 353 12.79 -23.38 -9.83
C ARG A 353 12.59 -22.23 -10.80
N ILE A 354 11.44 -21.58 -10.70
CA ILE A 354 11.12 -20.31 -11.34
C ILE A 354 11.38 -19.20 -10.31
N SER A 355 12.31 -18.29 -10.59
CA SER A 355 12.69 -17.23 -9.65
C SER A 355 13.22 -15.99 -10.35
N TYR A 356 13.19 -14.86 -9.65
CA TYR A 356 13.72 -13.58 -10.11
C TYR A 356 15.24 -13.49 -9.86
N ASP A 357 16.03 -13.09 -10.86
CA ASP A 357 17.49 -12.88 -10.70
C ASP A 357 17.89 -11.42 -10.41
N GLY A 358 16.89 -10.55 -10.22
CA GLY A 358 17.05 -9.11 -10.06
C GLY A 358 16.80 -8.31 -11.34
N VAL A 359 16.66 -8.97 -12.50
CA VAL A 359 16.33 -8.33 -13.78
C VAL A 359 15.23 -9.10 -14.53
N ASN A 360 15.30 -10.43 -14.56
CA ASN A 360 14.35 -11.28 -15.28
C ASN A 360 13.88 -12.46 -14.42
N VAL A 361 12.73 -13.01 -14.81
CA VAL A 361 12.30 -14.33 -14.34
C VAL A 361 13.03 -15.39 -15.15
N ASN A 362 13.67 -16.33 -14.45
CA ASN A 362 14.38 -17.45 -15.05
C ASN A 362 13.91 -18.78 -14.44
N MET A 363 14.16 -19.86 -15.17
CA MET A 363 13.94 -21.23 -14.70
C MET A 363 15.26 -21.99 -14.60
N THR A 364 15.48 -22.69 -13.49
CA THR A 364 16.66 -23.53 -13.27
C THR A 364 16.26 -24.88 -12.71
N THR A 365 16.82 -25.96 -13.25
CA THR A 365 16.54 -27.30 -12.74
C THR A 365 17.25 -27.52 -11.40
N VAL A 366 16.47 -27.85 -10.38
CA VAL A 366 16.95 -28.12 -9.01
C VAL A 366 17.26 -29.60 -8.83
N SER A 367 16.43 -30.48 -9.38
CA SER A 367 16.57 -31.93 -9.24
C SER A 367 15.89 -32.67 -10.39
N GLU A 368 16.48 -33.79 -10.80
CA GLU A 368 15.91 -34.76 -11.74
C GLU A 368 16.17 -36.18 -11.24
N THR A 369 15.14 -37.04 -11.26
CA THR A 369 15.22 -38.40 -10.74
C THR A 369 14.39 -39.39 -11.57
N ASP A 370 14.98 -40.54 -11.90
CA ASP A 370 14.38 -41.60 -12.73
C ASP A 370 13.59 -42.67 -11.92
N ASN A 371 13.41 -42.46 -10.61
CA ASN A 371 12.60 -43.33 -9.71
C ASN A 371 11.58 -42.52 -8.87
N GLY A 372 11.07 -41.43 -9.44
CA GLY A 372 10.14 -40.48 -8.82
C GLY A 372 8.69 -40.98 -8.73
N ASP A 373 8.47 -42.22 -8.26
CA ASP A 373 7.14 -42.75 -7.99
C ASP A 373 6.48 -42.11 -6.74
N GLU A 374 7.24 -41.30 -6.00
CA GLU A 374 6.78 -40.60 -4.80
C GLU A 374 6.24 -39.21 -5.14
N GLU A 375 5.16 -38.81 -4.49
CA GLU A 375 4.61 -37.46 -4.56
C GLU A 375 5.58 -36.47 -3.90
N TYR A 376 5.77 -35.29 -4.49
CA TYR A 376 6.60 -34.26 -3.89
C TYR A 376 5.91 -33.70 -2.63
N THR A 377 6.62 -33.77 -1.50
CA THR A 377 6.14 -33.33 -0.18
C THR A 377 7.09 -32.33 0.48
N GLY A 378 8.03 -31.77 -0.29
CA GLY A 378 9.09 -30.89 0.22
C GLY A 378 8.63 -29.49 0.63
N SER A 379 7.45 -29.06 0.14
CA SER A 379 6.84 -27.77 0.47
C SER A 379 5.34 -27.76 0.16
N ASN A 380 4.66 -26.67 0.52
CA ASN A 380 3.25 -26.49 0.25
C ASN A 380 3.03 -26.21 -1.25
N GLN A 381 1.99 -26.81 -1.81
CA GLN A 381 1.50 -26.44 -3.13
C GLN A 381 0.93 -25.01 -3.08
N LEU A 382 1.14 -24.23 -4.13
CA LEU A 382 0.50 -22.93 -4.27
C LEU A 382 -1.03 -23.09 -4.27
N THR A 383 -1.71 -22.09 -3.72
CA THR A 383 -3.17 -22.02 -3.84
C THR A 383 -3.53 -21.76 -5.30
N MET A 384 -4.22 -22.73 -5.91
CA MET A 384 -4.74 -22.62 -7.27
C MET A 384 -6.18 -22.11 -7.24
N TYR A 385 -6.51 -21.19 -8.14
CA TYR A 385 -7.84 -20.63 -8.31
C TYR A 385 -8.36 -20.99 -9.70
N ASN A 386 -9.63 -21.37 -9.79
CA ASN A 386 -10.27 -21.57 -11.08
C ASN A 386 -10.29 -20.24 -11.86
N ILE A 387 -10.03 -20.28 -13.17
CA ILE A 387 -9.96 -19.07 -14.01
C ILE A 387 -11.27 -18.27 -14.09
N ASN A 388 -12.40 -18.84 -13.66
CA ASN A 388 -13.68 -18.13 -13.57
C ASN A 388 -13.89 -17.48 -12.19
N ASP A 389 -13.02 -17.75 -11.23
CA ASP A 389 -13.01 -17.11 -9.91
C ASP A 389 -12.05 -15.92 -9.92
N TYR A 390 -12.63 -14.72 -9.94
CA TYR A 390 -11.87 -13.46 -9.86
C TYR A 390 -11.80 -12.90 -8.43
N SER A 391 -12.32 -13.60 -7.42
CA SER A 391 -12.27 -13.12 -6.03
C SER A 391 -10.85 -12.82 -5.50
N PRO A 392 -9.78 -13.53 -5.94
CA PRO A 392 -8.41 -13.18 -5.55
C PRO A 392 -7.87 -11.90 -6.19
N LEU A 393 -8.53 -11.39 -7.24
CA LEU A 393 -8.09 -10.21 -8.00
C LEU A 393 -8.72 -8.90 -7.52
N GLY A 394 -9.52 -8.93 -6.46
CA GLY A 394 -10.31 -7.78 -5.99
C GLY A 394 -11.75 -7.74 -6.51
#